data_AF-A0A521P280-F1
#
_entry.id   AF-A0A521P280-F1
#
_cell.length_a   1.000
_cell.length_b   1.000
_cell.length_c   1.000
_cell.angle_alpha   90.00
_cell.angle_beta   90.00
_cell.angle_gamma   90.00
#
_symmetry.space_group_name_H-M   'P 1'
#
loop_
_entity.id
_entity.type
_entity.pdbx_description
1 polymer ?
#
loop_
_entity_poly.entity_id
_entity_poly.type
_entity_poly.pdbx_seq_one_letter_code
_entity_poly.pdbx_strand_id
1 'polypeptide(L)'
;MSRPAATPPSPSAFDAAGPMADMLLEVSWVLIGGAAAIFVLVMALLALAVRRAHRNTPRAMPRAQARWWLYGGGLAFPAVVLVALFFYGERHRPAWRPVPPADALVIGITGHMWWWEVRYRDPASGAEIRTANEVRIPAGRPVYFGLTSADVIHSFWVPALGGKMDMLPGRVQHLLLQADRPGAWRGQCAEYCGDQHARMALHVVAEEPAAFDAWLAAQARPASATLAPDLARGRDAFLANRCNACHTVRGVSEESRLGPDLTHVGSRLYLGAGTMPNTPHQLAAWVAHTQQAKPGARMPSSHERLDEPTLQSIARWLAQLR
;
A
#
# COMPACT_ATOMS: atom_id res chain seq x y z
N MET A 1 -18.53 7.06 19.28
CA MET A 1 -18.54 5.66 18.80
C MET A 1 -18.35 5.69 17.29
N SER A 2 -17.11 5.56 16.82
CA SER A 2 -16.80 5.46 15.40
C SER A 2 -17.32 4.12 14.87
N ARG A 3 -18.10 4.17 13.78
CA ARG A 3 -18.52 2.97 13.03
C ARG A 3 -17.30 2.08 12.78
N PRO A 4 -17.40 0.74 12.84
CA PRO A 4 -16.35 -0.11 12.32
C PRO A 4 -16.13 0.30 10.87
N ALA A 5 -14.91 0.76 10.54
CA ALA A 5 -14.55 1.08 9.18
C ALA A 5 -14.88 -0.17 8.35
N ALA A 6 -15.78 -0.02 7.39
CA ALA A 6 -16.09 -1.09 6.45
C ALA A 6 -14.77 -1.61 5.89
N THR A 7 -14.65 -2.93 5.75
CA THR A 7 -13.48 -3.57 5.12
C THR A 7 -13.13 -2.76 3.87
N PRO A 8 -11.91 -2.19 3.77
CA PRO A 8 -11.56 -1.39 2.62
C PRO A 8 -11.75 -2.25 1.38
N PRO A 9 -12.37 -1.71 0.32
CA PRO A 9 -12.65 -2.47 -0.89
C PRO A 9 -11.35 -3.06 -1.45
N SER A 10 -11.49 -4.13 -2.23
CA SER A 10 -10.36 -4.73 -2.94
C SER A 10 -9.56 -3.64 -3.65
N PRO A 11 -8.21 -3.68 -3.57
CA PRO A 11 -7.38 -2.64 -4.15
C PRO A 11 -7.58 -2.61 -5.67
N SER A 12 -8.04 -1.48 -6.20
CA SER A 12 -8.33 -1.28 -7.62
C SER A 12 -7.70 0.03 -8.10
N ALA A 13 -7.02 -0.02 -9.24
CA ALA A 13 -6.50 1.17 -9.91
C ALA A 13 -7.59 1.94 -10.69
N PHE A 14 -8.78 1.34 -10.85
CA PHE A 14 -9.93 1.97 -11.52
C PHE A 14 -10.84 2.74 -10.56
N ASP A 15 -10.63 2.59 -9.24
CA ASP A 15 -11.35 3.32 -8.19
C ASP A 15 -10.49 4.46 -7.66
N ALA A 16 -10.17 5.42 -8.54
CA ALA A 16 -9.33 6.56 -8.21
C ALA A 16 -9.93 7.43 -7.09
N ALA A 17 -9.07 7.88 -6.18
CA ALA A 17 -9.43 8.65 -4.99
C ALA A 17 -8.41 9.76 -4.67
N GLY A 18 -7.64 10.17 -5.67
CA GLY A 18 -6.61 11.20 -5.56
C GLY A 18 -6.14 11.71 -6.93
N PRO A 19 -5.50 12.89 -6.99
CA PRO A 19 -5.19 13.55 -8.26
C PRO A 19 -4.24 12.75 -9.17
N MET A 20 -3.30 12.02 -8.56
CA MET A 20 -2.38 11.14 -9.28
C MET A 20 -3.13 9.94 -9.88
N ALA A 21 -4.03 9.31 -9.12
CA ALA A 21 -4.83 8.19 -9.59
C ALA A 21 -5.81 8.62 -10.70
N ASP A 22 -6.43 9.80 -10.58
CA ASP A 22 -7.35 10.33 -11.60
C ASP A 22 -6.64 10.53 -12.94
N MET A 23 -5.44 11.12 -12.92
CA MET A 23 -4.63 11.28 -14.14
C MET A 23 -4.24 9.92 -14.74
N LEU A 24 -3.84 8.94 -13.91
CA LEU A 24 -3.52 7.60 -14.40
C LEU A 24 -4.76 6.89 -14.98
N LEU A 25 -5.94 7.11 -14.40
CA LEU A 25 -7.20 6.55 -14.86
C LEU A 25 -7.62 7.14 -16.21
N GLU A 26 -7.49 8.45 -16.40
CA GLU A 26 -7.74 9.12 -17.68
C GLU A 26 -6.84 8.55 -18.79
N VAL A 27 -5.52 8.49 -18.53
CA VAL A 27 -4.56 7.88 -19.47
C VAL A 27 -4.93 6.42 -19.77
N SER A 28 -5.31 5.64 -18.75
CA SER A 28 -5.71 4.25 -18.91
C SER A 28 -6.92 4.11 -19.83
N TRP A 29 -7.96 4.94 -19.66
CA TRP A 29 -9.16 4.87 -20.50
C TRP A 29 -8.90 5.30 -21.95
N VAL A 30 -8.05 6.30 -22.18
CA VAL A 30 -7.64 6.69 -23.54
C VAL A 30 -6.91 5.53 -24.23
N LEU A 31 -5.98 4.87 -23.54
CA LEU A 31 -5.24 3.73 -24.08
C LEU A 31 -6.15 2.51 -24.33
N ILE A 32 -7.04 2.18 -23.39
CA ILE A 32 -8.00 1.08 -23.52
C ILE A 32 -8.95 1.35 -24.70
N GLY A 33 -9.50 2.55 -24.80
CA GLY A 33 -10.40 2.93 -25.89
C GLY A 33 -9.71 2.88 -27.26
N GLY A 34 -8.49 3.43 -27.36
CA GLY A 34 -7.68 3.37 -28.57
C GLY A 34 -7.32 1.94 -28.98
N ALA A 35 -6.88 1.12 -28.02
CA ALA A 35 -6.56 -0.29 -28.26
C ALA A 35 -7.80 -1.08 -28.71
N ALA A 36 -8.96 -0.87 -28.08
CA ALA A 36 -10.21 -1.51 -28.46
C ALA A 36 -10.64 -1.12 -29.88
N ALA A 37 -10.54 0.16 -30.26
CA ALA A 37 -10.87 0.61 -31.61
C ALA A 37 -9.96 -0.02 -32.67
N ILE A 38 -8.65 -0.05 -32.43
CA ILE A 38 -7.68 -0.70 -33.34
C ILE A 38 -7.96 -2.20 -33.42
N PHE A 39 -8.22 -2.86 -32.29
CA PHE A 39 -8.51 -4.28 -32.24
C PHE A 39 -9.77 -4.61 -33.07
N VAL A 40 -10.87 -3.88 -32.86
CA VAL A 40 -12.12 -4.05 -33.63
C VAL A 40 -11.87 -3.83 -35.12
N LEU A 41 -11.12 -2.80 -35.50
CA LEU A 41 -10.76 -2.54 -36.89
C LEU A 41 -10.00 -3.72 -37.50
N VAL A 42 -8.96 -4.21 -36.84
CA VAL A 42 -8.14 -5.34 -37.33
C VAL A 42 -8.97 -6.62 -37.42
N MET A 43 -9.81 -6.91 -36.42
CA MET A 43 -10.71 -8.07 -36.44
C MET A 43 -11.76 -7.96 -37.55
N ALA A 44 -12.31 -6.77 -37.80
CA ALA A 44 -13.23 -6.54 -38.90
C ALA A 44 -12.56 -6.74 -40.27
N LEU A 45 -11.36 -6.20 -40.47
CA LEU A 45 -10.57 -6.39 -41.69
C LEU A 45 -10.23 -7.88 -41.91
N LEU A 46 -9.85 -8.60 -40.85
CA LEU A 46 -9.60 -10.04 -40.91
C LEU A 46 -10.87 -10.80 -41.27
N ALA A 47 -12.00 -10.51 -40.63
CA ALA A 47 -13.28 -11.15 -40.93
C ALA A 47 -13.72 -10.90 -42.38
N LEU A 48 -13.53 -9.68 -42.90
CA LEU A 48 -13.80 -9.33 -44.30
C LEU A 48 -12.87 -10.08 -45.26
N ALA A 49 -11.58 -10.18 -44.93
CA ALA A 49 -10.60 -10.92 -45.74
C ALA A 49 -10.96 -12.42 -45.82
N VAL A 50 -11.27 -13.05 -44.68
CA VAL A 50 -11.69 -14.45 -44.60
C VAL A 50 -13.01 -14.69 -45.35
N ARG A 51 -14.02 -13.85 -45.14
CA ARG A 51 -15.31 -13.95 -45.85
C ARG A 51 -15.15 -13.80 -47.36
N ARG A 52 -14.29 -12.88 -47.81
CA ARG A 52 -14.00 -12.68 -49.23
C ARG A 52 -13.25 -13.87 -49.83
N ALA A 53 -12.30 -14.45 -49.09
CA ALA A 53 -11.57 -15.65 -49.52
C ALA A 53 -12.49 -16.87 -49.65
N HIS A 54 -13.49 -17.03 -48.79
CA HIS A 54 -14.48 -18.11 -48.89
C HIS A 54 -15.51 -17.93 -50.01
N ARG A 55 -15.87 -16.69 -50.37
CA ARG A 55 -16.95 -16.42 -51.34
C ARG A 55 -16.50 -16.31 -52.79
N ASN A 56 -15.22 -16.01 -53.04
CA ASN A 56 -14.71 -15.70 -54.38
C ASN A 56 -13.57 -16.65 -54.76
N THR A 57 -13.43 -16.95 -56.05
CA THR A 57 -12.19 -17.49 -56.61
C THR A 57 -11.03 -16.54 -56.32
N PRO A 58 -9.83 -17.05 -55.97
CA PRO A 58 -8.70 -16.22 -55.59
C PRO A 58 -8.29 -15.31 -56.75
N ARG A 59 -8.68 -14.03 -56.65
CA ARG A 59 -8.29 -12.98 -57.59
C ARG A 59 -7.11 -12.22 -57.00
N ALA A 60 -6.00 -12.18 -57.73
CA ALA A 60 -4.79 -11.46 -57.29
C ALA A 60 -5.12 -9.99 -57.01
N MET A 61 -4.71 -9.49 -55.84
CA MET A 61 -4.84 -8.07 -55.49
C MET A 61 -3.89 -7.25 -56.37
N PRO A 62 -4.33 -6.12 -56.95
CA PRO A 62 -3.45 -5.22 -57.67
C PRO A 62 -2.24 -4.79 -56.81
N ARG A 63 -1.04 -4.78 -57.38
CA ARG A 63 0.20 -4.41 -56.66
C ARG A 63 0.12 -3.05 -55.97
N ALA A 64 -0.56 -2.08 -56.60
CA ALA A 64 -0.78 -0.75 -56.02
C ALA A 64 -1.63 -0.82 -54.73
N GLN A 65 -2.68 -1.63 -54.72
CA GLN A 65 -3.54 -1.83 -53.55
C GLN A 65 -2.80 -2.58 -52.44
N ALA A 66 -2.01 -3.60 -52.79
CA ALA A 66 -1.16 -4.31 -51.82
C ALA A 66 -0.13 -3.37 -51.17
N ARG A 67 0.52 -2.52 -51.97
CA ARG A 67 1.45 -1.49 -51.48
C ARG A 67 0.75 -0.47 -50.58
N TRP A 68 -0.47 -0.06 -50.91
CA TRP A 68 -1.24 0.87 -50.08
C TRP A 68 -1.55 0.28 -48.70
N TRP A 69 -2.01 -0.99 -48.63
CA TRP A 69 -2.25 -1.66 -47.35
C TRP A 69 -0.97 -1.86 -46.55
N LEU A 70 0.13 -2.24 -47.21
CA LEU A 70 1.42 -2.47 -46.55
C LEU A 70 2.03 -1.18 -46.00
N TYR A 71 2.20 -0.15 -46.83
CA TYR A 71 2.85 1.10 -46.42
C TYR A 71 1.90 2.02 -45.66
N GLY A 72 0.65 2.14 -46.07
CA GLY A 72 -0.34 2.98 -45.40
C GLY A 72 -0.83 2.34 -44.10
N GLY A 73 -1.50 1.19 -44.23
CA GLY A 73 -2.10 0.50 -43.08
C GLY A 73 -1.08 -0.17 -42.15
N GLY A 74 -0.03 -0.77 -42.71
CA GLY A 74 0.95 -1.56 -41.93
C GLY A 74 2.12 -0.75 -41.36
N LEU A 75 2.51 0.36 -41.98
CA LEU A 75 3.68 1.15 -41.56
C LEU A 75 3.29 2.56 -41.09
N ALA A 76 2.64 3.35 -41.95
CA ALA A 76 2.33 4.75 -41.66
C ALA A 76 1.32 4.88 -40.51
N PHE A 77 0.23 4.09 -40.52
CA PHE A 77 -0.78 4.16 -39.46
C PHE A 77 -0.22 3.84 -38.07
N PRO A 78 0.48 2.70 -37.83
CA PRO A 78 1.07 2.43 -36.53
C PRO A 78 2.12 3.47 -36.13
N ALA A 79 2.94 3.95 -37.07
CA ALA A 79 3.94 4.98 -36.77
C ALA A 79 3.29 6.29 -36.29
N VAL A 80 2.25 6.78 -36.98
CA VAL A 80 1.51 7.98 -36.57
C VAL A 80 0.85 7.80 -35.22
N VAL A 81 0.19 6.65 -34.99
CA VAL A 81 -0.45 6.34 -33.69
C VAL A 81 0.58 6.31 -32.57
N LEU A 82 1.72 5.62 -32.75
CA LEU A 82 2.77 5.54 -31.74
C LEU A 82 3.40 6.90 -31.44
N VAL A 83 3.63 7.74 -32.46
CA VAL A 83 4.13 9.11 -32.27
C VAL A 83 3.11 9.96 -31.49
N ALA A 84 1.83 9.88 -31.83
CA ALA A 84 0.77 10.59 -31.10
C ALA A 84 0.68 10.13 -29.64
N LEU A 85 0.72 8.81 -29.40
CA LEU A 85 0.71 8.24 -28.05
C LEU A 85 1.97 8.60 -27.25
N PHE A 86 3.13 8.70 -27.89
CA PHE A 86 4.37 9.15 -27.24
C PHE A 86 4.21 10.58 -26.70
N PHE A 87 3.77 11.53 -27.54
CA PHE A 87 3.56 12.91 -27.09
C PHE A 87 2.44 13.03 -26.05
N TYR A 88 1.37 12.24 -26.19
CA TYR A 88 0.32 12.15 -25.19
C TYR A 88 0.86 11.66 -23.85
N GLY A 89 1.63 10.56 -23.84
CA GLY A 89 2.23 10.00 -22.63
C GLY A 89 3.23 10.95 -21.97
N GLU A 90 4.10 11.59 -22.76
CA GLU A 90 5.06 12.58 -22.27
C GLU A 90 4.37 13.80 -21.63
N ARG A 91 3.20 14.22 -22.14
CA ARG A 91 2.43 15.33 -21.58
C ARG A 91 1.81 15.01 -20.22
N HIS A 92 1.43 13.75 -20.00
CA HIS A 92 0.72 13.28 -18.80
C HIS A 92 1.62 12.56 -17.78
N ARG A 93 2.90 12.33 -18.07
CA ARG A 93 3.76 11.60 -17.14
C ARG A 93 3.91 12.34 -15.79
N PRO A 94 3.90 11.62 -14.66
CA PRO A 94 4.30 12.17 -13.38
C PRO A 94 5.74 12.72 -13.40
N ALA A 95 6.03 13.64 -12.49
CA ALA A 95 7.41 14.04 -12.23
C ALA A 95 8.20 12.86 -11.63
N TRP A 96 9.33 12.49 -12.26
CA TRP A 96 10.23 11.43 -11.78
C TRP A 96 10.83 11.71 -10.40
N ARG A 97 10.95 12.99 -10.05
CA ARG A 97 11.39 13.48 -8.73
C ARG A 97 10.43 14.59 -8.31
N PRO A 98 9.30 14.27 -7.68
CA PRO A 98 8.37 15.29 -7.24
C PRO A 98 9.07 16.20 -6.23
N VAL A 99 8.95 17.50 -6.43
CA VAL A 99 9.30 18.50 -5.41
C VAL A 99 8.07 18.62 -4.50
N PRO A 100 8.20 18.41 -3.18
CA PRO A 100 7.08 18.54 -2.28
C PRO A 100 6.55 19.98 -2.27
N PRO A 101 5.23 20.20 -2.40
CA PRO A 101 4.60 21.47 -2.07
C PRO A 101 4.98 21.94 -0.65
N ALA A 102 4.95 23.25 -0.41
CA ALA A 102 5.36 23.83 0.88
C ALA A 102 4.52 23.34 2.06
N ASP A 103 3.26 23.00 1.82
CA ASP A 103 2.33 22.46 2.79
C ASP A 103 2.35 20.94 2.88
N ALA A 104 3.16 20.21 2.09
CA ALA A 104 3.10 18.75 2.04
C ALA A 104 3.49 18.10 3.38
N LEU A 105 2.73 17.09 3.81
CA LEU A 105 3.10 16.25 4.96
C LEU A 105 4.22 15.29 4.55
N VAL A 106 5.32 15.24 5.30
CA VAL A 106 6.42 14.30 5.02
C VAL A 106 6.28 13.06 5.90
N ILE A 107 6.27 11.87 5.28
CA ILE A 107 6.20 10.58 5.97
C ILE A 107 7.33 9.68 5.47
N GLY A 108 8.11 9.11 6.40
CA GLY A 108 9.09 8.08 6.08
C GLY A 108 8.48 6.69 6.13
N ILE A 109 8.77 5.83 5.15
CA ILE A 109 8.37 4.43 5.15
C ILE A 109 9.59 3.55 4.87
N THR A 110 9.80 2.58 5.76
CA THR A 110 10.82 1.54 5.58
C THR A 110 10.15 0.19 5.36
N GLY A 111 10.50 -0.49 4.27
CA GLY A 111 10.09 -1.88 4.03
C GLY A 111 10.96 -2.86 4.80
N HIS A 112 10.33 -3.81 5.48
CA HIS A 112 10.97 -4.94 6.14
C HIS A 112 10.27 -6.23 5.70
N MET A 113 10.95 -7.38 5.68
CA MET A 113 10.31 -8.67 5.50
C MET A 113 9.49 -9.04 6.76
N TRP A 114 8.15 -9.05 6.74
CA TRP A 114 7.22 -8.56 5.71
C TRP A 114 6.19 -7.63 6.35
N TRP A 115 6.62 -6.41 6.67
CA TRP A 115 5.84 -5.37 7.32
C TRP A 115 6.42 -3.99 6.98
N TRP A 116 5.65 -2.94 7.25
CA TRP A 116 6.00 -1.57 6.92
C TRP A 116 6.24 -0.77 8.19
N GLU A 117 7.44 -0.21 8.38
CA GLU A 117 7.68 0.80 9.40
C GLU A 117 7.26 2.16 8.85
N VAL A 118 6.50 2.91 9.64
CA VAL A 118 6.00 4.23 9.27
C VAL A 118 6.51 5.25 10.28
N ARG A 119 7.12 6.33 9.78
CA ARG A 119 7.76 7.38 10.58
C ARG A 119 7.10 8.73 10.27
N TYR A 120 6.56 9.35 11.30
CA TYR A 120 6.09 10.73 11.28
C TYR A 120 7.03 11.60 12.11
N ARG A 121 6.88 12.92 11.94
CA ARG A 121 7.50 13.91 12.81
C ARG A 121 6.42 14.63 13.58
N ASP A 122 6.55 14.68 14.90
CA ASP A 122 5.69 15.50 15.75
C ASP A 122 5.89 16.98 15.38
N PRO A 123 4.83 17.71 14.96
CA PRO A 123 4.94 19.14 14.68
C PRO A 123 5.33 19.97 15.90
N ALA A 124 4.97 19.54 17.11
CA ALA A 124 5.20 20.30 18.34
C ALA A 124 6.63 20.13 18.87
N SER A 125 7.11 18.89 19.01
CA SER A 125 8.43 18.60 19.57
C SER A 125 9.52 18.34 18.53
N GLY A 126 9.16 18.06 17.27
CA GLY A 126 10.08 17.56 16.26
C GLY A 126 10.55 16.11 16.49
N ALA A 127 10.05 15.45 17.53
CA ALA A 127 10.36 14.05 17.81
C ALA A 127 9.82 13.12 16.73
N GLU A 128 10.47 11.98 16.57
CA GLU A 128 10.01 10.95 15.65
C GLU A 128 8.90 10.11 16.28
N ILE A 129 7.83 9.89 15.53
CA ILE A 129 6.74 9.01 15.91
C ILE A 129 6.78 7.79 15.00
N ARG A 130 6.99 6.61 15.59
CA ARG A 130 7.01 5.33 14.87
C ARG A 130 5.68 4.60 15.02
N THR A 131 5.18 4.07 13.92
CA THR A 131 4.08 3.10 13.87
C THR A 131 4.36 2.08 12.77
N ALA A 132 3.40 1.22 12.45
CA ALA A 132 3.59 0.15 11.48
C ALA A 132 2.32 -0.21 10.73
N ASN A 133 2.47 -0.58 9.46
CA ASN A 133 1.47 -1.15 8.54
C ASN A 133 0.21 -0.31 8.25
N GLU A 134 -0.03 0.75 9.01
CA GLU A 134 -1.12 1.70 8.83
C GLU A 134 -0.52 3.11 8.72
N VAL A 135 -0.83 3.77 7.61
CA VAL A 135 -0.42 5.14 7.31
C VAL A 135 -1.66 6.01 7.42
N ARG A 136 -1.68 6.99 8.33
CA ARG A 136 -2.75 7.99 8.37
C ARG A 136 -2.29 9.27 7.72
N ILE A 137 -3.19 9.89 6.98
CA ILE A 137 -2.91 11.13 6.24
C ILE A 137 -4.09 12.10 6.37
N PRO A 138 -3.86 13.42 6.30
CA PRO A 138 -4.95 14.39 6.18
C PRO A 138 -5.52 14.37 4.74
N ALA A 139 -6.84 14.28 4.62
CA ALA A 139 -7.54 14.39 3.35
C ALA A 139 -7.35 15.79 2.73
N GLY A 140 -7.27 15.85 1.39
CA GLY A 140 -7.11 17.08 0.63
C GLY A 140 -5.72 17.73 0.71
N ARG A 141 -4.75 17.09 1.38
CA ARG A 141 -3.39 17.61 1.54
C ARG A 141 -2.36 16.68 0.88
N PRO A 142 -1.38 17.22 0.11
CA PRO A 142 -0.31 16.41 -0.46
C PRO A 142 0.56 15.75 0.61
N VAL A 143 0.94 14.50 0.37
CA VAL A 143 1.81 13.70 1.25
C VAL A 143 3.04 13.25 0.48
N TYR A 144 4.20 13.67 0.97
CA TYR A 144 5.50 13.35 0.43
C TYR A 144 6.11 12.17 1.19
N PHE A 145 6.11 11.02 0.54
CA PHE A 145 6.68 9.79 1.08
C PHE A 145 8.16 9.69 0.77
N GLY A 146 8.98 9.54 1.81
CA GLY A 146 10.36 9.07 1.71
C GLY A 146 10.39 7.56 1.91
N LEU A 147 10.74 6.82 0.87
CA LEU A 147 10.60 5.37 0.80
C LEU A 147 11.97 4.69 0.74
N THR A 148 12.26 3.75 1.65
CA THR A 148 13.51 2.97 1.65
C THR A 148 13.29 1.53 2.11
N SER A 149 14.29 0.67 2.00
CA SER A 149 14.20 -0.72 2.47
C SER A 149 15.32 -1.05 3.45
N ALA A 150 14.99 -1.85 4.46
CA ALA A 150 15.94 -2.40 5.42
C ALA A 150 16.54 -3.74 5.02
N ASP A 151 16.00 -4.42 3.99
CA ASP A 151 16.45 -5.75 3.58
C ASP A 151 16.46 -5.98 2.07
N VAL A 152 15.35 -6.38 1.46
CA VAL A 152 15.22 -6.68 0.02
C VAL A 152 14.46 -5.58 -0.69
N ILE A 153 14.35 -5.67 -2.02
CA ILE A 153 13.51 -4.71 -2.75
C ILE A 153 12.04 -4.95 -2.38
N HIS A 154 11.35 -3.88 -2.04
CA HIS A 154 9.89 -3.86 -1.89
C HIS A 154 9.31 -2.84 -2.88
N SER A 155 7.98 -2.73 -2.98
CA SER A 155 7.37 -1.62 -3.71
C SER A 155 6.13 -1.15 -2.98
N PHE A 156 6.12 0.12 -2.57
CA PHE A 156 4.97 0.75 -1.95
C PHE A 156 3.91 1.04 -3.01
N TRP A 157 2.71 0.49 -2.86
CA TRP A 157 1.62 0.74 -3.80
C TRP A 157 0.27 0.83 -3.11
N VAL A 158 -0.46 1.90 -3.40
CA VAL A 158 -1.83 2.14 -2.96
C VAL A 158 -2.64 2.49 -4.22
N PRO A 159 -3.22 1.50 -4.92
CA PRO A 159 -3.69 1.68 -6.30
C PRO A 159 -4.71 2.81 -6.48
N ALA A 160 -5.60 2.99 -5.51
CA ALA A 160 -6.61 4.03 -5.53
C ALA A 160 -6.04 5.46 -5.39
N LEU A 161 -4.81 5.61 -4.89
CA LEU A 161 -4.18 6.93 -4.68
C LEU A 161 -3.11 7.26 -5.72
N GLY A 162 -2.51 6.26 -6.36
CA GLY A 162 -1.57 6.50 -7.45
C GLY A 162 -0.68 5.30 -7.81
N GLY A 163 0.39 5.60 -8.55
CA GLY A 163 1.37 4.63 -8.99
C GLY A 163 2.20 4.03 -7.85
N LYS A 164 2.88 2.93 -8.16
CA LYS A 164 3.81 2.27 -7.23
C LYS A 164 5.18 2.96 -7.23
N MET A 165 5.93 2.82 -6.15
CA MET A 165 7.34 3.20 -6.09
C MET A 165 8.16 2.11 -5.42
N ASP A 166 9.17 1.62 -6.15
CA ASP A 166 10.06 0.58 -5.67
C ASP A 166 10.99 1.15 -4.58
N MET A 167 11.32 0.32 -3.60
CA MET A 167 12.02 0.66 -2.38
C MET A 167 13.30 -0.15 -2.33
N LEU A 168 14.43 0.52 -2.54
CA LEU A 168 15.73 -0.12 -2.69
C LEU A 168 16.57 0.06 -1.42
N PRO A 169 17.23 -0.99 -0.91
CA PRO A 169 18.18 -0.86 0.18
C PRO A 169 19.27 0.16 -0.15
N GLY A 170 19.58 1.04 0.80
CA GLY A 170 20.61 2.08 0.65
C GLY A 170 20.21 3.28 -0.21
N ARG A 171 18.95 3.37 -0.68
CA ARG A 171 18.42 4.53 -1.41
C ARG A 171 17.09 4.98 -0.82
N VAL A 172 16.85 6.29 -0.88
CA VAL A 172 15.54 6.88 -0.56
C VAL A 172 14.89 7.32 -1.86
N GLN A 173 13.80 6.66 -2.19
CA GLN A 173 12.92 7.02 -3.28
C GLN A 173 11.80 7.91 -2.77
N HIS A 174 11.18 8.68 -3.65
CA HIS A 174 10.17 9.66 -3.26
C HIS A 174 8.88 9.45 -4.05
N LEU A 175 7.75 9.54 -3.36
CA LEU A 175 6.43 9.43 -3.97
C LEU A 175 5.52 10.51 -3.38
N LEU A 176 4.84 11.26 -4.24
CA LEU A 176 3.85 12.25 -3.83
C LEU A 176 2.46 11.67 -4.10
N LEU A 177 1.66 11.49 -3.05
CA LEU A 177 0.26 11.07 -3.14
C LEU A 177 -0.63 12.02 -2.37
N GLN A 178 -1.93 11.96 -2.65
CA GLN A 178 -2.97 12.66 -1.91
C GLN A 178 -4.24 11.81 -1.97
N ALA A 179 -5.04 11.85 -0.91
CA ALA A 179 -6.42 11.38 -0.93
C ALA A 179 -7.36 12.58 -0.86
N ASP A 180 -8.31 12.69 -1.77
CA ASP A 180 -9.15 13.90 -1.88
C ASP A 180 -10.25 13.98 -0.82
N ARG A 181 -10.62 12.85 -0.24
CA ARG A 181 -11.69 12.73 0.76
C ARG A 181 -11.28 11.79 1.89
N PRO A 182 -11.89 11.88 3.07
CA PRO A 182 -11.68 10.87 4.11
C PRO A 182 -12.09 9.47 3.63
N GLY A 183 -11.34 8.46 4.07
CA GLY A 183 -11.52 7.08 3.65
C GLY A 183 -10.37 6.17 4.05
N ALA A 184 -10.49 4.88 3.75
CA ALA A 184 -9.43 3.91 3.95
C ALA A 184 -9.22 3.11 2.66
N TRP A 185 -7.96 2.95 2.25
CA TRP A 185 -7.57 2.19 1.07
C TRP A 185 -6.52 1.17 1.42
N ARG A 186 -6.70 -0.03 0.89
CA ARG A 186 -5.71 -1.10 1.01
C ARG A 186 -4.57 -0.85 0.03
N GLY A 187 -3.35 -0.86 0.54
CA GLY A 187 -2.12 -0.93 -0.23
C GLY A 187 -1.45 -2.30 -0.09
N GLN A 188 -0.42 -2.52 -0.88
CA GLN A 188 0.33 -3.78 -0.89
C GLN A 188 1.77 -3.60 -1.36
N CYS A 189 2.63 -4.56 -1.02
CA CYS A 189 3.90 -4.73 -1.68
C CYS A 189 3.67 -5.16 -3.14
N ALA A 190 4.26 -4.43 -4.09
CA ALA A 190 4.14 -4.70 -5.52
C ALA A 190 5.47 -5.16 -6.16
N GLU A 191 6.41 -5.63 -5.34
CA GLU A 191 7.68 -6.24 -5.76
C GLU A 191 7.90 -7.53 -4.97
N TYR A 192 8.27 -8.62 -5.63
CA TYR A 192 8.39 -9.91 -4.97
C TYR A 192 9.52 -9.88 -3.93
N CYS A 193 9.15 -9.98 -2.65
CA CYS A 193 10.06 -9.80 -1.52
C CYS A 193 10.20 -11.07 -0.65
N GLY A 194 9.85 -12.24 -1.19
CA GLY A 194 9.96 -13.54 -0.53
C GLY A 194 8.62 -14.17 -0.14
N ASP A 195 8.67 -15.22 0.68
CA ASP A 195 7.54 -16.14 0.96
C ASP A 195 6.23 -15.46 1.37
N GLN A 196 6.31 -14.38 2.16
CA GLN A 196 5.13 -13.68 2.65
C GLN A 196 4.86 -12.37 1.90
N HIS A 197 5.37 -12.24 0.68
CA HIS A 197 5.10 -11.11 -0.23
C HIS A 197 3.59 -10.83 -0.37
N ALA A 198 2.79 -11.87 -0.65
CA ALA A 198 1.33 -11.74 -0.80
C ALA A 198 0.61 -11.30 0.48
N ARG A 199 1.27 -11.42 1.64
CA ARG A 199 0.76 -11.04 2.97
C ARG A 199 1.43 -9.76 3.49
N MET A 200 2.06 -8.98 2.62
CA MET A 200 2.69 -7.70 2.96
C MET A 200 1.80 -6.53 2.54
N ALA A 201 0.63 -6.42 3.17
CA ALA A 201 -0.30 -5.32 2.91
C ALA A 201 -0.05 -4.14 3.86
N LEU A 202 -0.56 -2.98 3.47
CA LEU A 202 -0.67 -1.81 4.32
C LEU A 202 -2.04 -1.16 4.13
N HIS A 203 -2.39 -0.23 4.99
CA HIS A 203 -3.59 0.58 4.82
C HIS A 203 -3.24 2.06 4.90
N VAL A 204 -3.78 2.84 3.96
CA VAL A 204 -3.76 4.30 4.06
C VAL A 204 -5.14 4.75 4.52
N VAL A 205 -5.18 5.48 5.62
CA VAL A 205 -6.41 6.05 6.20
C VAL A 205 -6.33 7.56 6.05
N ALA A 206 -7.13 8.14 5.16
CA ALA A 206 -7.29 9.58 5.11
C ALA A 206 -8.35 10.02 6.11
N GLU A 207 -7.98 10.97 6.95
CA GLU A 207 -8.83 11.56 7.97
C GLU A 207 -9.08 13.03 7.65
N GLU A 208 -10.14 13.59 8.22
CA GLU A 208 -10.28 15.05 8.24
C GLU A 208 -9.05 15.69 8.91
N PRO A 209 -8.52 16.82 8.41
CA PRO A 209 -7.27 17.39 8.91
C PRO A 209 -7.18 17.54 10.42
N ALA A 210 -8.25 18.05 11.07
CA ALA A 210 -8.30 18.19 12.52
C ALA A 210 -8.28 16.85 13.27
N ALA A 211 -8.88 15.80 12.69
CA ALA A 211 -8.85 14.46 13.26
C ALA A 211 -7.45 13.83 13.11
N PHE A 212 -6.80 14.05 11.97
CA PHE A 212 -5.41 13.64 11.75
C PHE A 212 -4.45 14.32 12.74
N ASP A 213 -4.58 15.64 12.94
CA ASP A 213 -3.72 16.38 13.88
C ASP A 213 -3.90 15.87 15.32
N ALA A 214 -5.15 15.63 15.74
CA ALA A 214 -5.46 15.05 17.04
C ALA A 214 -4.91 13.62 17.18
N TRP A 215 -5.02 12.80 16.12
CA TRP A 215 -4.46 11.46 16.09
C TRP A 215 -2.93 11.50 16.20
N LEU A 216 -2.25 12.34 15.43
CA LEU A 216 -0.79 12.45 15.42
C LEU A 216 -0.26 12.90 16.79
N ALA A 217 -0.90 13.89 17.39
CA ALA A 217 -0.59 14.34 18.75
C ALA A 217 -0.81 13.23 19.79
N ALA A 218 -1.86 12.41 19.63
CA ALA A 218 -2.09 11.26 20.49
C ALA A 218 -1.00 10.19 20.33
N GLN A 219 -0.56 9.91 19.09
CA GLN A 219 0.52 8.96 18.80
C GLN A 219 1.88 9.41 19.33
N ALA A 220 2.11 10.72 19.51
CA ALA A 220 3.34 11.23 20.11
C ALA A 220 3.49 10.84 21.58
N ARG A 221 2.38 10.53 22.27
CA ARG A 221 2.40 10.22 23.70
C ARG A 221 2.90 8.79 23.96
N PRO A 222 3.43 8.51 25.17
CA PRO A 222 3.64 7.15 25.62
C PRO A 222 2.33 6.37 25.73
N ALA A 223 2.43 5.04 25.86
CA ALA A 223 1.29 4.20 26.17
C ALA A 223 0.63 4.67 27.49
N SER A 224 -0.71 4.73 27.51
CA SER A 224 -1.45 5.13 28.71
C SER A 224 -1.15 4.16 29.86
N ALA A 225 -0.66 4.70 30.98
CA ALA A 225 -0.19 3.93 32.14
C ALA A 225 -1.31 3.50 33.10
N THR A 226 -2.55 3.97 32.92
CA THR A 226 -3.66 3.67 33.82
C THR A 226 -4.23 2.28 33.51
N LEU A 227 -3.75 1.27 34.23
CA LEU A 227 -4.15 -0.10 34.03
C LEU A 227 -4.78 -0.64 35.32
N ALA A 228 -6.01 -1.15 35.19
CA ALA A 228 -6.62 -1.98 36.21
C ALA A 228 -5.72 -3.21 36.52
N PRO A 229 -5.82 -3.82 37.72
CA PRO A 229 -4.92 -4.91 38.13
C PRO A 229 -4.84 -6.08 37.16
N ASP A 230 -5.92 -6.36 36.42
CA ASP A 230 -6.00 -7.41 35.40
C ASP A 230 -5.15 -7.12 34.16
N LEU A 231 -4.97 -5.85 33.81
CA LEU A 231 -4.13 -5.42 32.68
C LEU A 231 -2.63 -5.38 33.06
N ALA A 232 -2.30 -5.18 34.34
CA ALA A 232 -0.92 -5.26 34.82
C ALA A 232 -0.30 -6.64 34.56
N ARG A 233 -1.08 -7.72 34.75
CA ARG A 233 -0.65 -9.09 34.45
C ARG A 233 -0.20 -9.27 32.99
N GLY A 234 -0.94 -8.69 32.04
CA GLY A 234 -0.61 -8.77 30.61
C GLY A 234 0.69 -8.05 30.27
N ARG A 235 0.86 -6.84 30.81
CA ARG A 235 2.12 -6.07 30.69
C ARG A 235 3.30 -6.83 31.27
N ASP A 236 3.15 -7.37 32.48
CA ASP A 236 4.24 -8.06 33.18
C ASP A 236 4.62 -9.35 32.44
N ALA A 237 3.64 -10.09 31.92
CA ALA A 237 3.90 -11.24 31.04
C ALA A 237 4.58 -10.84 29.73
N PHE A 238 4.24 -9.70 29.11
CA PHE A 238 4.92 -9.20 27.92
C PHE A 238 6.42 -8.95 28.18
N LEU A 239 6.75 -8.34 29.33
CA LEU A 239 8.13 -8.06 29.74
C LEU A 239 8.88 -9.34 30.14
N ALA A 240 8.26 -10.20 30.95
CA ALA A 240 8.84 -11.46 31.40
C ALA A 240 9.19 -12.39 30.23
N ASN A 241 8.38 -12.37 29.17
CA ASN A 241 8.58 -13.20 27.98
C ASN A 241 9.37 -12.51 26.86
N ARG A 242 10.04 -11.39 27.19
CA ARG A 242 11.00 -10.69 26.33
C ARG A 242 10.40 -10.20 25.01
N CYS A 243 9.09 -9.94 24.95
CA CYS A 243 8.46 -9.35 23.77
C CYS A 243 9.03 -7.94 23.50
N ASN A 244 9.43 -7.24 24.57
CA ASN A 244 10.11 -5.94 24.52
C ASN A 244 11.51 -5.97 23.91
N ALA A 245 12.12 -7.15 23.75
CA ALA A 245 13.40 -7.26 23.04
C ALA A 245 13.24 -6.89 21.56
N CYS A 246 12.06 -7.12 20.98
CA CYS A 246 11.76 -6.82 19.58
C CYS A 246 10.80 -5.64 19.40
N HIS A 247 9.88 -5.43 20.33
CA HIS A 247 8.79 -4.47 20.20
C HIS A 247 8.88 -3.33 21.21
N THR A 248 8.83 -2.10 20.73
CA THR A 248 8.73 -0.90 21.58
C THR A 248 7.31 -0.70 22.08
N VAL A 249 7.15 -0.46 23.39
CA VAL A 249 5.97 0.18 23.99
C VAL A 249 6.46 1.37 24.82
N ARG A 250 6.34 2.59 24.26
CA ARG A 250 6.87 3.81 24.92
C ARG A 250 6.25 3.98 26.30
N GLY A 251 7.08 4.24 27.31
CA GLY A 251 6.67 4.34 28.71
C GLY A 251 6.63 3.00 29.47
N VAL A 252 6.87 1.88 28.80
CA VAL A 252 6.88 0.54 29.41
C VAL A 252 8.23 -0.16 29.22
N SER A 253 8.84 -0.03 28.04
CA SER A 253 10.14 -0.63 27.73
C SER A 253 11.07 0.36 27.04
N GLU A 254 12.36 0.04 27.00
CA GLU A 254 13.32 0.68 26.12
C GLU A 254 12.96 0.50 24.65
N GLU A 255 13.53 1.36 23.79
CA GLU A 255 13.32 1.34 22.35
C GLU A 255 14.01 0.11 21.72
N SER A 256 13.25 -0.63 20.92
CA SER A 256 13.73 -1.67 20.01
C SER A 256 13.27 -1.39 18.58
N ARG A 257 14.14 -1.75 17.61
CA ARG A 257 13.93 -1.52 16.17
C ARG A 257 13.82 -2.81 15.36
N LEU A 258 13.71 -3.96 16.03
CA LEU A 258 13.63 -5.25 15.34
C LEU A 258 12.23 -5.54 14.81
N GLY A 259 11.21 -5.16 15.57
CA GLY A 259 9.81 -5.37 15.23
C GLY A 259 9.00 -4.07 15.22
N PRO A 260 7.73 -4.15 14.77
CA PRO A 260 6.78 -3.04 14.83
C PRO A 260 6.69 -2.40 16.21
N ASP A 261 6.61 -1.07 16.27
CA ASP A 261 6.18 -0.34 17.48
C ASP A 261 4.77 -0.83 17.88
N LEU A 262 4.53 -1.05 19.17
CA LEU A 262 3.25 -1.51 19.71
C LEU A 262 2.59 -0.51 20.66
N THR A 263 3.13 0.71 20.79
CA THR A 263 2.69 1.73 21.75
C THR A 263 1.20 2.05 21.64
N HIS A 264 0.66 2.02 20.41
CA HIS A 264 -0.77 2.20 20.14
C HIS A 264 -1.33 1.08 19.25
N VAL A 265 -0.89 -0.18 19.46
CA VAL A 265 -1.33 -1.30 18.62
C VAL A 265 -2.84 -1.53 18.66
N GLY A 266 -3.50 -1.26 19.78
CA GLY A 266 -4.94 -1.38 19.97
C GLY A 266 -5.79 -0.36 19.20
N SER A 267 -5.18 0.67 18.59
CA SER A 267 -5.86 1.62 17.71
C SER A 267 -5.80 1.26 16.23
N ARG A 268 -4.99 0.25 15.85
CA ARG A 268 -4.81 -0.19 14.46
C ARG A 268 -6.05 -0.93 13.96
N LEU A 269 -6.29 -0.85 12.65
CA LEU A 269 -7.36 -1.59 11.99
C LEU A 269 -7.02 -3.08 11.79
N TYR A 270 -5.75 -3.39 11.55
CA TYR A 270 -5.29 -4.74 11.17
C TYR A 270 -4.01 -5.17 11.89
N LEU A 271 -3.80 -6.47 11.91
CA LEU A 271 -2.58 -7.15 12.39
C LEU A 271 -1.86 -7.87 11.25
N GLY A 272 -0.59 -8.22 11.48
CA GLY A 272 0.19 -9.06 10.57
C GLY A 272 0.52 -8.45 9.19
N ALA A 273 0.52 -7.12 9.08
CA ALA A 273 0.59 -6.39 7.80
C ALA A 273 -0.67 -6.64 6.94
N GLY A 274 -1.84 -6.42 7.53
CA GLY A 274 -3.13 -6.47 6.84
C GLY A 274 -3.71 -7.88 6.63
N THR A 275 -3.18 -8.89 7.32
CA THR A 275 -3.64 -10.28 7.16
C THR A 275 -4.93 -10.59 7.92
N MET A 276 -5.19 -9.88 9.01
CA MET A 276 -6.38 -10.10 9.84
C MET A 276 -6.84 -8.81 10.55
N PRO A 277 -8.14 -8.63 10.82
CA PRO A 277 -8.65 -7.51 11.61
C PRO A 277 -8.06 -7.50 13.03
N ASN A 278 -7.86 -6.32 13.59
CA ASN A 278 -7.37 -6.16 14.95
C ASN A 278 -8.51 -6.27 15.97
N THR A 279 -8.82 -7.50 16.37
CA THR A 279 -9.75 -7.79 17.47
C THR A 279 -9.00 -8.47 18.61
N PRO A 280 -9.46 -8.41 19.87
CA PRO A 280 -8.79 -9.08 20.99
C PRO A 280 -8.53 -10.57 20.74
N HIS A 281 -9.48 -11.27 20.12
CA HIS A 281 -9.33 -12.67 19.74
C HIS A 281 -8.25 -12.87 18.66
N GLN A 282 -8.28 -12.08 17.58
CA GLN A 282 -7.28 -12.19 16.51
C GLN A 282 -5.88 -11.78 16.99
N LEU A 283 -5.80 -10.86 17.94
CA LEU A 283 -4.55 -10.45 18.56
C LEU A 283 -3.93 -11.58 19.39
N ALA A 284 -4.73 -12.28 20.21
CA ALA A 284 -4.29 -13.47 20.92
C ALA A 284 -3.82 -14.57 19.94
N ALA A 285 -4.61 -14.84 18.90
CA ALA A 285 -4.28 -15.84 17.88
C ALA A 285 -2.99 -15.46 17.10
N TRP A 286 -2.79 -14.19 16.77
CA TRP A 286 -1.59 -13.70 16.13
C TRP A 286 -0.34 -13.93 16.97
N VAL A 287 -0.40 -13.59 18.26
CA VAL A 287 0.72 -13.78 19.21
C VAL A 287 1.01 -15.28 19.36
N ALA A 288 -0.03 -16.07 19.59
CA ALA A 288 0.09 -17.52 19.80
C ALA A 288 0.65 -18.25 18.57
N HIS A 289 0.13 -17.96 17.37
CA HIS A 289 0.30 -18.77 16.17
C HIS A 289 0.82 -17.98 14.95
N THR A 290 1.77 -17.06 15.17
CA THR A 290 2.33 -16.20 14.11
C THR A 290 2.77 -17.00 12.88
N GLN A 291 3.44 -18.14 13.06
CA GLN A 291 3.93 -18.96 11.94
C GLN A 291 2.82 -19.66 11.15
N GLN A 292 1.65 -19.89 11.74
CA GLN A 292 0.50 -20.43 11.00
C GLN A 292 -0.14 -19.33 10.14
N ALA A 293 -0.27 -18.13 10.71
CA ALA A 293 -0.82 -16.97 10.01
C ALA A 293 0.11 -16.44 8.91
N LYS A 294 1.42 -16.49 9.15
CA LYS A 294 2.45 -15.91 8.28
C LYS A 294 3.77 -16.71 8.34
N PRO A 295 3.85 -17.91 7.72
CA PRO A 295 5.02 -18.78 7.77
C PRO A 295 6.32 -18.07 7.34
N GLY A 296 7.39 -18.29 8.10
CA GLY A 296 8.69 -17.65 7.86
C GLY A 296 8.80 -16.23 8.41
N ALA A 297 7.72 -15.63 8.95
CA ALA A 297 7.80 -14.33 9.60
C ALA A 297 8.86 -14.35 10.71
N ARG A 298 9.58 -13.23 10.91
CA ARG A 298 10.68 -13.16 11.90
C ARG A 298 10.20 -13.11 13.36
N MET A 299 8.88 -13.05 13.60
CA MET A 299 8.28 -13.19 14.91
C MET A 299 7.92 -14.67 15.15
N PRO A 300 8.45 -15.31 16.22
CA PRO A 300 8.15 -16.71 16.51
C PRO A 300 6.73 -16.85 17.08
N SER A 301 6.12 -18.01 16.85
CA SER A 301 4.90 -18.41 17.57
C SER A 301 5.19 -18.54 19.07
N SER A 302 4.26 -18.14 19.93
CA SER A 302 4.46 -18.21 21.39
C SER A 302 3.68 -19.32 22.08
N HIS A 303 2.75 -20.02 21.41
CA HIS A 303 1.95 -21.10 22.00
C HIS A 303 2.77 -22.29 22.53
N GLU A 304 4.00 -22.48 22.02
CA GLU A 304 4.91 -23.52 22.51
C GLU A 304 5.55 -23.15 23.87
N ARG A 305 5.55 -21.86 24.22
CA ARG A 305 6.24 -21.32 25.41
C ARG A 305 5.29 -20.72 26.45
N LEU A 306 4.08 -20.32 26.05
CA LEU A 306 3.12 -19.63 26.88
C LEU A 306 1.79 -20.38 26.89
N ASP A 307 1.18 -20.48 28.07
CA ASP A 307 -0.16 -21.01 28.24
C ASP A 307 -1.23 -20.01 27.78
N GLU A 308 -2.40 -20.54 27.44
CA GLU A 308 -3.53 -19.77 26.91
C GLU A 308 -3.95 -18.59 27.82
N PRO A 309 -4.06 -18.74 29.16
CA PRO A 309 -4.39 -17.62 30.04
C PRO A 309 -3.38 -16.46 29.99
N THR A 310 -2.09 -16.77 29.83
CA THR A 310 -1.04 -15.76 29.68
C THR A 310 -1.16 -15.04 28.34
N LEU A 311 -1.35 -15.79 27.24
CA LEU A 311 -1.56 -15.24 25.91
C LEU A 311 -2.76 -14.29 25.86
N GLN A 312 -3.88 -14.70 26.46
CA GLN A 312 -5.08 -13.87 26.56
C GLN A 312 -4.86 -12.62 27.41
N SER A 313 -4.05 -12.70 28.46
CA SER A 313 -3.72 -11.54 29.30
C SER A 313 -2.84 -10.54 28.54
N ILE A 314 -1.85 -11.00 27.79
CA ILE A 314 -1.03 -10.16 26.90
C ILE A 314 -1.91 -9.50 25.84
N ALA A 315 -2.75 -10.27 25.15
CA ALA A 315 -3.63 -9.74 24.10
C ALA A 315 -4.60 -8.69 24.63
N ARG A 316 -5.24 -8.92 25.77
CA ARG A 316 -6.13 -7.93 26.40
C ARG A 316 -5.40 -6.64 26.73
N TRP A 317 -4.17 -6.73 27.25
CA TRP A 317 -3.36 -5.55 27.53
C TRP A 317 -2.99 -4.79 26.24
N LEU A 318 -2.44 -5.49 25.24
CA LEU A 318 -2.10 -4.89 23.95
C LEU A 318 -3.31 -4.21 23.27
N ALA A 319 -4.51 -4.78 23.40
CA ALA A 319 -5.74 -4.21 22.84
C ALA A 319 -6.15 -2.86 23.48
N GLN A 320 -5.67 -2.54 24.68
CA GLN A 320 -5.93 -1.27 25.37
C GLN A 320 -4.93 -0.16 25.00
N LEU A 321 -3.82 -0.51 24.34
CA LEU A 321 -2.79 0.43 23.91
C LEU A 321 -3.31 1.26 22.72
N ARG A 322 -3.91 2.43 22.97
CA ARG A 322 -4.55 3.29 21.95
C ARG A 322 -4.00 4.71 21.93
#